data_AF-A0A524DJN4-F1
#
_entry.id   AF-A0A524DJN4-F1
#
_cell.length_a   1.000
_cell.length_b   1.000
_cell.length_c   1.000
_cell.angle_alpha   90.00
_cell.angle_beta   90.00
_cell.angle_gamma   90.00
#
_symmetry.space_group_name_H-M   'P 1'
#
loop_
_entity.id
_entity.type
_entity.pdbx_description
1 polymer ?
#
loop_
_entity_poly.entity_id
_entity_poly.type
_entity_poly.pdbx_seq_one_letter_code
_entity_poly.pdbx_strand_id
1 'polypeptide(L)'
;MIFYILFPAWFFLGILILILSSVLITKIFLFFTNLIHKPRQGVFTLSKKDKDYCYWSLRAIIKKWPIWLIRQLSLSFFEILAYKIFGIKTSFSNALDNAWVDCEFITLGKNIRIGQGSLIMSNIIVGNKLIIKEVNIGDNVIIGAHALILPGTIIAENTIVDSNGLTLINQKLEPNSIYSGNPAKKYATHEILPNKNELKKTISTEDPLNSLEKSFLREEVKELSVPFHFYIITGIIIIGFSFIIPAIIFFITLFGYITPFLFDLPFSLTSFLNPNIYLTMLFIPIIFVGLYLFHLFFVALFTKFFYKLADERGASQGIYDRNLDESSKALDYYHFRSFLMKYPIFAFSRSPFPWLLNWELRFIKSNKIGKGTVLEETFVHSHIDFGRNCYLGTSSHITNHLVDGVYGSENLTFIGVSIDDNSVLNSITGGLPGTEIGKNSTLLPSCTTIKFDKIGSNGIYAGFPAKKLTKDEIGEYLGGEYDGE
;
A
#
# COMPACT_ATOMS: atom_id res chain seq x y z
N MET A 1 20.12 21.11 -30.37
CA MET A 1 18.94 21.96 -30.06
C MET A 1 17.62 21.19 -30.25
N ILE A 2 17.35 20.59 -31.41
CA ILE A 2 16.12 19.78 -31.66
C ILE A 2 15.94 18.63 -30.65
N PHE A 3 17.01 17.90 -30.31
CA PHE A 3 16.97 16.83 -29.31
C PHE A 3 16.41 17.30 -27.95
N TYR A 4 16.91 18.42 -27.41
CA TYR A 4 16.46 18.93 -26.12
C TYR A 4 15.02 19.44 -26.15
N ILE A 5 14.56 19.99 -27.29
CA ILE A 5 13.17 20.42 -27.47
C ILE A 5 12.23 19.20 -27.52
N LEU A 6 12.64 18.13 -28.20
CA LEU A 6 11.83 16.92 -28.33
C LEU A 6 12.01 15.92 -27.18
N PHE A 7 13.00 16.11 -26.31
CA PHE A 7 13.33 15.18 -25.23
C PHE A 7 12.13 14.84 -24.34
N PRO A 8 11.28 15.80 -23.90
CA PRO A 8 10.09 15.47 -23.11
C PRO A 8 9.12 14.53 -23.85
N ALA A 9 8.92 14.75 -25.16
CA ALA A 9 8.05 13.90 -25.96
C ALA A 9 8.63 12.49 -26.15
N TRP A 10 9.95 12.38 -26.41
CA TRP A 10 10.64 11.10 -26.50
C TRP A 10 10.65 10.35 -25.17
N PHE A 11 10.82 11.06 -24.06
CA PHE A 11 10.78 10.48 -22.72
C PHE A 11 9.39 9.92 -22.41
N PHE A 12 8.33 10.68 -22.70
CA PHE A 12 6.96 10.22 -22.55
C PHE A 12 6.65 9.01 -23.44
N LEU A 13 7.06 9.04 -24.70
CA LEU A 13 6.93 7.89 -25.61
C LEU A 13 7.69 6.66 -25.08
N GLY A 14 8.90 6.85 -24.57
CA GLY A 14 9.70 5.78 -23.95
C GLY A 14 8.99 5.14 -22.76
N ILE A 15 8.35 5.95 -21.90
CA ILE A 15 7.56 5.46 -20.78
C ILE A 15 6.35 4.66 -21.27
N LEU A 16 5.63 5.13 -22.30
CA LEU A 16 4.51 4.39 -22.88
C LEU A 16 4.94 3.04 -23.45
N ILE A 17 6.08 3.01 -24.16
CA ILE A 17 6.66 1.77 -24.68
C ILE A 17 7.04 0.83 -23.54
N LEU A 18 7.63 1.35 -22.45
CA LEU A 18 7.97 0.56 -21.27
C LEU A 18 6.72 -0.06 -20.62
N ILE A 19 5.65 0.71 -20.47
CA ILE A 19 4.38 0.20 -19.93
C ILE A 19 3.84 -0.91 -20.83
N LEU A 20 3.67 -0.65 -22.13
CA LEU A 20 3.08 -1.61 -23.07
C LEU A 20 3.92 -2.89 -23.20
N SER A 21 5.25 -2.75 -23.29
CA SER A 21 6.16 -3.90 -23.34
C SER A 21 6.14 -4.71 -22.05
N SER A 22 6.11 -4.06 -20.88
CA SER A 22 6.02 -4.77 -19.59
C SER A 22 4.73 -5.59 -19.48
N VAL A 23 3.59 -5.03 -19.90
CA VAL A 23 2.29 -5.73 -19.89
C VAL A 23 2.30 -6.92 -20.85
N LEU A 24 2.90 -6.78 -22.03
CA LEU A 24 3.04 -7.86 -23.01
C LEU A 24 3.93 -8.99 -22.46
N ILE A 25 5.08 -8.65 -21.89
CA ILE A 25 5.99 -9.61 -21.27
C ILE A 25 5.28 -10.35 -20.12
N THR A 26 4.56 -9.63 -19.27
CA THR A 26 3.73 -10.23 -18.21
C THR A 26 2.72 -11.22 -18.78
N LYS A 27 2.05 -10.91 -19.90
CA LYS A 27 1.12 -11.86 -20.56
C LYS A 27 1.82 -13.17 -20.95
N ILE A 28 3.04 -13.09 -21.48
CA ILE A 28 3.84 -14.26 -21.87
C ILE A 28 4.19 -15.09 -20.64
N PHE A 29 4.68 -14.46 -19.56
CA PHE A 29 4.98 -15.17 -18.32
C PHE A 29 3.74 -15.80 -17.70
N LEU A 30 2.59 -15.11 -17.70
CA LEU A 30 1.33 -15.67 -17.22
C LEU A 30 0.88 -16.85 -18.08
N PHE A 31 1.04 -16.80 -19.41
CA PHE A 31 0.73 -17.92 -20.29
C PHE A 31 1.51 -19.17 -19.91
N PHE A 32 2.85 -19.09 -19.82
CA PHE A 32 3.67 -20.23 -19.40
C PHE A 32 3.37 -20.70 -17.98
N THR A 33 3.17 -19.76 -17.05
CA THR A 33 2.81 -20.10 -15.66
C THR A 33 1.50 -20.88 -15.62
N ASN A 34 0.49 -20.45 -16.38
CA ASN A 34 -0.83 -21.08 -16.44
C ASN A 34 -0.83 -22.41 -17.21
N LEU A 35 0.12 -22.63 -18.13
CA LEU A 35 0.34 -23.94 -18.74
C LEU A 35 0.81 -24.96 -17.71
N ILE A 36 1.65 -24.55 -16.77
CA ILE A 36 2.19 -25.43 -15.72
C ILE A 36 1.15 -25.64 -14.61
N HIS A 37 0.54 -24.56 -14.11
CA HIS A 37 -0.45 -24.62 -13.04
C HIS A 37 -1.49 -23.51 -13.15
N LYS A 38 -2.73 -23.90 -13.47
CA LYS A 38 -3.85 -22.97 -13.63
C LYS A 38 -4.25 -22.33 -12.30
N PRO A 39 -4.76 -21.08 -12.31
CA PRO A 39 -5.33 -20.47 -11.11
C PRO A 39 -6.54 -21.26 -10.61
N ARG A 40 -6.65 -21.44 -9.29
CA ARG A 40 -7.75 -22.16 -8.63
C ARG A 40 -8.29 -21.36 -7.45
N GLN A 41 -9.61 -21.46 -7.24
CA GLN A 41 -10.28 -20.98 -6.04
C GLN A 41 -10.25 -22.08 -4.97
N GLY A 42 -10.33 -21.69 -3.70
CA GLY A 42 -10.35 -22.60 -2.57
C GLY A 42 -9.54 -22.11 -1.38
N VAL A 43 -9.31 -23.01 -0.43
CA VAL A 43 -8.53 -22.77 0.78
C VAL A 43 -7.22 -23.54 0.70
N PHE A 44 -6.11 -22.81 0.69
CA PHE A 44 -4.76 -23.33 0.51
C PHE A 44 -3.93 -23.09 1.75
N THR A 45 -2.90 -23.90 1.97
CA THR A 45 -1.99 -23.70 3.12
C THR A 45 -0.83 -22.80 2.71
N LEU A 46 -0.46 -21.84 3.56
CA LEU A 46 0.70 -20.95 3.41
C LEU A 46 2.03 -21.72 3.57
N SER A 47 2.31 -22.62 2.65
CA SER A 47 3.47 -23.51 2.71
C SER A 47 4.12 -23.63 1.35
N LYS A 48 5.45 -23.71 1.32
CA LYS A 48 6.21 -23.98 0.09
C LYS A 48 5.88 -25.35 -0.54
N LYS A 49 5.20 -26.23 0.19
CA LYS A 49 4.73 -27.53 -0.30
C LYS A 49 3.39 -27.42 -1.04
N ASP A 50 2.61 -26.40 -0.74
CA ASP A 50 1.33 -26.16 -1.40
C ASP A 50 1.56 -25.45 -2.74
N LYS A 51 1.31 -26.18 -3.83
CA LYS A 51 1.54 -25.67 -5.18
C LYS A 51 0.59 -24.53 -5.51
N ASP A 52 -0.67 -24.61 -5.08
CA ASP A 52 -1.67 -23.59 -5.38
C ASP A 52 -1.26 -22.24 -4.78
N TYR A 53 -0.80 -22.25 -3.53
CA TYR A 53 -0.20 -21.06 -2.90
C TYR A 53 1.03 -20.55 -3.66
N CYS A 54 2.00 -21.43 -3.97
CA CYS A 54 3.24 -21.02 -4.63
C CYS A 54 2.99 -20.39 -6.01
N TYR A 55 2.11 -20.99 -6.82
CA TYR A 55 1.79 -20.48 -8.15
C TYR A 55 0.90 -19.24 -8.11
N TRP A 56 0.02 -19.09 -7.11
CA TRP A 56 -0.66 -17.82 -6.86
C TRP A 56 0.32 -16.70 -6.56
N SER A 57 1.27 -16.91 -5.62
CA SER A 57 2.31 -15.94 -5.29
C SER A 57 3.18 -15.57 -6.50
N LEU A 58 3.54 -16.57 -7.33
CA LEU A 58 4.28 -16.33 -8.57
C LEU A 58 3.49 -15.45 -9.55
N ARG A 59 2.20 -15.71 -9.76
CA ARG A 59 1.35 -14.88 -10.62
C ARG A 59 1.19 -13.47 -10.07
N ALA A 60 1.08 -13.30 -8.76
CA ALA A 60 1.04 -11.98 -8.12
C ALA A 60 2.33 -11.18 -8.40
N ILE A 61 3.50 -11.80 -8.27
CA ILE A 61 4.80 -11.17 -8.57
C ILE A 61 4.90 -10.78 -10.05
N ILE A 62 4.52 -11.68 -10.97
CA ILE A 62 4.54 -11.44 -12.43
C ILE A 62 3.70 -10.22 -12.83
N LYS A 63 2.58 -9.97 -12.13
CA LYS A 63 1.67 -8.84 -12.40
C LYS A 63 2.08 -7.56 -11.67
N LYS A 64 2.89 -7.63 -10.61
CA LYS A 64 3.21 -6.48 -9.75
C LYS A 64 3.95 -5.37 -10.50
N TRP A 65 4.96 -5.72 -11.30
CA TRP A 65 5.78 -4.75 -12.05
C TRP A 65 4.99 -3.86 -13.03
N PRO A 66 4.21 -4.40 -13.99
CA PRO A 66 3.47 -3.55 -14.93
C PRO A 66 2.42 -2.69 -14.22
N ILE A 67 1.75 -3.21 -13.18
CA ILE A 67 0.75 -2.45 -12.41
C ILE A 67 1.42 -1.31 -11.64
N TRP A 68 2.57 -1.56 -11.01
CA TRP A 68 3.35 -0.52 -10.35
C TRP A 68 3.76 0.60 -11.33
N LEU A 69 4.26 0.24 -12.53
CA LEU A 69 4.62 1.22 -13.56
C LEU A 69 3.43 2.08 -14.02
N ILE A 70 2.28 1.46 -14.27
CA ILE A 70 1.07 2.15 -14.73
C ILE A 70 0.59 3.16 -13.69
N ARG A 71 0.60 2.75 -12.41
CA ARG A 71 0.13 3.59 -11.30
C ARG A 71 1.02 4.81 -11.06
N GLN A 72 2.30 4.75 -11.41
CA GLN A 72 3.22 5.89 -11.28
C GLN A 72 2.79 7.12 -12.11
N LEU A 73 2.04 6.92 -13.19
CA LEU A 73 1.54 7.99 -14.06
C LEU A 73 0.06 8.31 -13.86
N SER A 74 -0.63 7.57 -12.97
CA SER A 74 -2.08 7.72 -12.72
C SER A 74 -2.92 7.64 -14.01
N LEU A 75 -2.54 6.77 -14.95
CA LEU A 75 -3.23 6.61 -16.24
C LEU A 75 -4.24 5.45 -16.18
N SER A 76 -5.47 5.74 -15.75
CA SER A 76 -6.53 4.74 -15.54
C SER A 76 -6.83 3.88 -16.79
N PHE A 77 -6.68 4.45 -17.99
CA PHE A 77 -6.85 3.72 -19.25
C PHE A 77 -5.90 2.52 -19.37
N PHE A 78 -4.62 2.70 -19.02
CA PHE A 78 -3.63 1.63 -19.12
C PHE A 78 -3.82 0.56 -18.04
N GLU A 79 -4.36 0.91 -16.87
CA GLU A 79 -4.68 -0.06 -15.82
C GLU A 79 -5.79 -1.00 -16.29
N ILE A 80 -6.86 -0.45 -16.88
CA ILE A 80 -7.96 -1.25 -17.46
C ILE A 80 -7.45 -2.12 -18.62
N LEU A 81 -6.57 -1.58 -19.47
CA LEU A 81 -5.96 -2.34 -20.56
C LEU A 81 -5.12 -3.51 -20.01
N ALA A 82 -4.31 -3.28 -18.99
CA ALA A 82 -3.51 -4.32 -18.35
C ALA A 82 -4.39 -5.42 -17.74
N TYR A 83 -5.47 -5.05 -17.04
CA TYR A 83 -6.44 -6.01 -16.51
C TYR A 83 -7.04 -6.88 -17.59
N LYS A 84 -7.49 -6.30 -18.71
CA LYS A 84 -7.97 -7.07 -19.87
C LYS A 84 -6.92 -8.04 -20.39
N ILE A 85 -5.66 -7.61 -20.49
CA ILE A 85 -4.55 -8.45 -20.96
C ILE A 85 -4.25 -9.59 -19.98
N PHE A 86 -4.43 -9.37 -18.67
CA PHE A 86 -4.29 -10.40 -17.64
C PHE A 86 -5.47 -11.38 -17.59
N GLY A 87 -6.52 -11.15 -18.41
CA GLY A 87 -7.69 -12.01 -18.50
C GLY A 87 -8.87 -11.60 -17.61
N ILE A 88 -8.79 -10.43 -16.97
CA ILE A 88 -9.90 -9.87 -16.17
C ILE A 88 -10.98 -9.34 -17.11
N LYS A 89 -12.23 -9.74 -16.85
CA LYS A 89 -13.40 -9.17 -17.51
C LYS A 89 -13.64 -7.78 -16.91
N THR A 90 -13.50 -6.74 -17.73
CA THR A 90 -13.70 -5.34 -17.34
C THR A 90 -14.04 -4.49 -18.56
N SER A 91 -14.38 -3.21 -18.36
CA SER A 91 -14.73 -2.26 -19.41
C SER A 91 -13.95 -0.95 -19.27
N PHE A 92 -13.66 -0.29 -20.40
CA PHE A 92 -13.06 1.06 -20.41
C PHE A 92 -14.00 2.16 -19.91
N SER A 93 -15.29 1.84 -19.72
CA SER A 93 -16.26 2.71 -19.06
C SER A 93 -16.06 2.82 -17.55
N ASN A 94 -15.22 1.97 -16.96
CA ASN A 94 -15.07 1.89 -15.51
C ASN A 94 -14.08 2.96 -15.02
N ALA A 95 -14.31 3.46 -13.81
CA ALA A 95 -13.42 4.39 -13.11
C ALA A 95 -12.91 3.70 -11.83
N LEU A 96 -11.59 3.54 -11.75
CA LEU A 96 -10.89 2.86 -10.65
C LEU A 96 -10.04 3.89 -9.90
N ASP A 97 -10.66 4.86 -9.22
CA ASP A 97 -10.04 6.10 -8.74
C ASP A 97 -8.99 5.87 -7.63
N ASN A 98 -7.81 5.33 -7.97
CA ASN A 98 -6.77 4.87 -7.02
C ASN A 98 -7.26 3.80 -6.02
N ALA A 99 -8.19 2.95 -6.47
CA ALA A 99 -8.61 1.78 -5.72
C ALA A 99 -7.60 0.64 -5.85
N TRP A 100 -7.45 -0.17 -4.80
CA TRP A 100 -6.65 -1.38 -4.87
C TRP A 100 -7.52 -2.55 -5.33
N VAL A 101 -7.34 -2.97 -6.58
CA VAL A 101 -8.06 -4.12 -7.16
C VAL A 101 -7.09 -5.27 -7.42
N ASP A 102 -7.41 -6.45 -6.90
CA ASP A 102 -6.64 -7.65 -7.17
C ASP A 102 -6.63 -8.01 -8.66
N CYS A 103 -5.48 -8.52 -9.13
CA CYS A 103 -5.27 -8.81 -10.55
C CYS A 103 -5.58 -10.27 -10.92
N GLU A 104 -6.38 -10.98 -10.13
CA GLU A 104 -6.81 -12.35 -10.36
C GLU A 104 -8.17 -12.58 -9.70
N PHE A 105 -9.04 -13.40 -10.30
CA PHE A 105 -10.36 -13.70 -9.75
C PHE A 105 -11.23 -12.47 -9.45
N ILE A 106 -11.15 -11.47 -10.31
CA ILE A 106 -12.02 -10.30 -10.31
C ILE A 106 -12.77 -10.25 -11.65
N THR A 107 -14.07 -10.02 -11.59
CA THR A 107 -14.91 -9.72 -12.76
C THR A 107 -15.63 -8.40 -12.52
N LEU A 108 -15.46 -7.46 -13.45
CA LEU A 108 -16.05 -6.13 -13.44
C LEU A 108 -16.97 -5.97 -14.67
N GLY A 109 -18.21 -5.59 -14.44
CA GLY A 109 -19.16 -5.14 -15.46
C GLY A 109 -18.77 -3.80 -16.11
N LYS A 110 -19.79 -3.06 -16.55
CA LYS A 110 -19.68 -1.75 -17.20
C LYS A 110 -20.12 -0.61 -16.27
N ASN A 111 -19.64 0.59 -16.55
CA ASN A 111 -19.93 1.83 -15.82
C ASN A 111 -19.73 1.73 -14.30
N ILE A 112 -18.76 0.94 -13.83
CA ILE A 112 -18.47 0.81 -12.41
C ILE A 112 -17.65 2.02 -11.96
N ARG A 113 -17.98 2.56 -10.78
CA ARG A 113 -17.21 3.62 -10.12
C ARG A 113 -16.69 3.12 -8.79
N ILE A 114 -15.38 3.18 -8.61
CA ILE A 114 -14.71 2.66 -7.42
C ILE A 114 -13.96 3.81 -6.76
N GLY A 115 -14.41 4.19 -5.57
CA GLY A 115 -13.89 5.33 -4.81
C GLY A 115 -12.48 5.10 -4.27
N GLN A 116 -11.79 6.20 -4.01
CA GLN A 116 -10.41 6.21 -3.55
C GLN A 116 -10.19 5.40 -2.27
N GLY A 117 -9.07 4.68 -2.23
CA GLY A 117 -8.65 3.91 -1.06
C GLY A 117 -9.52 2.71 -0.74
N SER A 118 -10.46 2.35 -1.61
CA SER A 118 -11.20 1.09 -1.51
C SER A 118 -10.34 -0.09 -1.95
N LEU A 119 -10.64 -1.26 -1.39
CA LEU A 119 -9.92 -2.51 -1.62
C LEU A 119 -10.89 -3.57 -2.14
N ILE A 120 -10.59 -4.15 -3.30
CA ILE A 120 -11.34 -5.26 -3.90
C ILE A 120 -10.43 -6.48 -3.91
N MET A 121 -10.73 -7.41 -3.01
CA MET A 121 -9.85 -8.52 -2.67
C MET A 121 -10.46 -9.83 -3.11
N SER A 122 -9.71 -10.62 -3.89
CA SER A 122 -10.07 -12.00 -4.23
C SER A 122 -9.38 -13.04 -3.36
N ASN A 123 -8.55 -12.58 -2.42
CA ASN A 123 -7.86 -13.43 -1.47
C ASN A 123 -7.76 -12.81 -0.07
N ILE A 124 -7.62 -13.65 0.96
CA ILE A 124 -7.40 -13.24 2.35
C ILE A 124 -6.59 -14.31 3.08
N ILE A 125 -5.82 -13.89 4.09
CA ILE A 125 -5.03 -14.78 4.93
C ILE A 125 -5.70 -14.90 6.31
N VAL A 126 -5.94 -16.14 6.75
CA VAL A 126 -6.45 -16.44 8.08
C VAL A 126 -5.62 -17.56 8.69
N GLY A 127 -4.90 -17.27 9.77
CA GLY A 127 -3.93 -18.19 10.35
C GLY A 127 -2.87 -18.61 9.32
N ASN A 128 -2.77 -19.92 9.06
CA ASN A 128 -1.88 -20.47 8.03
C ASN A 128 -2.59 -20.78 6.70
N LYS A 129 -3.79 -20.24 6.48
CA LYS A 129 -4.62 -20.49 5.30
C LYS A 129 -4.70 -19.25 4.42
N LEU A 130 -4.65 -19.48 3.11
CA LEU A 130 -4.98 -18.52 2.06
C LEU A 130 -6.32 -18.93 1.45
N ILE A 131 -7.33 -18.08 1.62
CA ILE A 131 -8.66 -18.28 1.02
C ILE A 131 -8.70 -17.46 -0.27
N ILE A 132 -9.05 -18.08 -1.41
CA ILE A 132 -9.15 -17.43 -2.72
C ILE A 132 -10.55 -17.67 -3.30
N LYS A 133 -11.28 -16.59 -3.59
CA LYS A 133 -12.63 -16.64 -4.16
C LYS A 133 -12.86 -15.49 -5.13
N GLU A 134 -13.58 -15.78 -6.20
CA GLU A 134 -13.87 -14.80 -7.24
C GLU A 134 -14.89 -13.76 -6.80
N VAL A 135 -14.54 -12.48 -6.99
CA VAL A 135 -15.43 -11.34 -6.77
C VAL A 135 -16.08 -10.95 -8.10
N ASN A 136 -17.40 -10.85 -8.10
CA ASN A 136 -18.19 -10.50 -9.28
C ASN A 136 -18.93 -9.19 -9.05
N ILE A 137 -18.67 -8.18 -9.87
CA ILE A 137 -19.29 -6.86 -9.77
C ILE A 137 -20.07 -6.59 -11.06
N GLY A 138 -21.38 -6.38 -10.92
CA GLY A 138 -22.31 -6.11 -12.02
C GLY A 138 -22.18 -4.71 -12.64
N ASP A 139 -23.07 -4.41 -13.57
CA ASP A 139 -23.09 -3.14 -14.28
C ASP A 139 -23.62 -2.00 -13.40
N ASN A 140 -23.13 -0.78 -13.64
CA ASN A 140 -23.52 0.46 -12.95
C ASN A 140 -23.39 0.41 -11.42
N VAL A 141 -22.44 -0.36 -10.90
CA VAL A 141 -22.15 -0.43 -9.46
C VAL A 141 -21.32 0.78 -9.02
N ILE A 142 -21.61 1.29 -7.83
CA ILE A 142 -20.81 2.31 -7.16
C ILE A 142 -20.23 1.70 -5.88
N ILE A 143 -18.92 1.75 -5.72
CA ILE A 143 -18.20 1.40 -4.50
C ILE A 143 -17.66 2.69 -3.90
N GLY A 144 -18.09 3.01 -2.68
CA GLY A 144 -17.71 4.21 -1.95
C GLY A 144 -16.23 4.22 -1.57
N ALA A 145 -15.72 5.39 -1.19
CA ALA A 145 -14.34 5.54 -0.76
C ALA A 145 -14.07 4.66 0.48
N HIS A 146 -12.87 4.07 0.54
CA HIS A 146 -12.46 3.20 1.64
C HIS A 146 -13.34 1.97 1.90
N ALA A 147 -14.24 1.61 0.98
CA ALA A 147 -14.99 0.36 1.07
C ALA A 147 -14.08 -0.85 0.87
N LEU A 148 -14.42 -1.96 1.52
CA LEU A 148 -13.70 -3.22 1.46
C LEU A 148 -14.61 -4.32 0.92
N ILE A 149 -14.26 -4.84 -0.25
CA ILE A 149 -14.96 -5.94 -0.89
C ILE A 149 -14.16 -7.23 -0.70
N LEU A 150 -14.64 -8.11 0.17
CA LEU A 150 -13.99 -9.36 0.54
C LEU A 150 -14.19 -10.49 -0.49
N PRO A 151 -13.34 -11.54 -0.44
CA PRO A 151 -13.36 -12.63 -1.41
C PRO A 151 -14.74 -13.28 -1.58
N GLY A 152 -15.10 -13.62 -2.81
CA GLY A 152 -16.36 -14.31 -3.11
C GLY A 152 -17.58 -13.40 -3.15
N THR A 153 -17.43 -12.11 -2.86
CA THR A 153 -18.55 -11.16 -2.90
C THR A 153 -19.14 -11.08 -4.31
N ILE A 154 -20.47 -11.11 -4.39
CA ILE A 154 -21.23 -10.89 -5.63
C ILE A 154 -22.06 -9.62 -5.45
N ILE A 155 -21.73 -8.57 -6.21
CA ILE A 155 -22.45 -7.31 -6.23
C ILE A 155 -23.28 -7.25 -7.51
N ALA A 156 -24.60 -7.28 -7.38
CA ALA A 156 -25.49 -7.19 -8.52
C ALA A 156 -25.49 -5.77 -9.14
N GLU A 157 -26.19 -5.63 -10.27
CA GLU A 157 -26.25 -4.37 -11.02
C GLU A 157 -26.98 -3.25 -10.28
N ASN A 158 -26.59 -2.01 -10.58
CA ASN A 158 -27.14 -0.78 -10.00
C ASN A 158 -27.09 -0.75 -8.45
N THR A 159 -26.14 -1.46 -7.86
CA THR A 159 -25.94 -1.54 -6.42
C THR A 159 -24.88 -0.55 -5.96
N ILE A 160 -25.09 0.04 -4.79
CA ILE A 160 -24.13 0.94 -4.14
C ILE A 160 -23.62 0.26 -2.87
N VAL A 161 -22.29 0.18 -2.73
CA VAL A 161 -21.64 -0.07 -1.44
C VAL A 161 -21.14 1.28 -0.95
N ASP A 162 -21.66 1.74 0.18
CA ASP A 162 -21.34 3.04 0.74
C ASP A 162 -19.88 3.11 1.24
N SER A 163 -19.40 4.33 1.51
CA SER A 163 -18.04 4.57 1.97
C SER A 163 -17.78 3.86 3.30
N ASN A 164 -16.59 3.29 3.47
CA ASN A 164 -16.22 2.41 4.59
C ASN A 164 -17.08 1.13 4.75
N GLY A 165 -17.91 0.79 3.75
CA GLY A 165 -18.66 -0.47 3.77
C GLY A 165 -17.73 -1.68 3.68
N LEU A 166 -17.93 -2.70 4.52
CA LEU A 166 -17.14 -3.94 4.52
C LEU A 166 -18.03 -5.14 4.20
N THR A 167 -17.79 -5.83 3.08
CA THR A 167 -18.53 -7.06 2.80
C THR A 167 -17.95 -8.25 3.55
N LEU A 168 -18.77 -9.28 3.81
CA LEU A 168 -18.28 -10.58 4.30
C LEU A 168 -17.85 -11.48 3.15
N ILE A 169 -17.10 -12.54 3.44
CA ILE A 169 -16.73 -13.52 2.41
C ILE A 169 -18.00 -14.18 1.86
N ASN A 170 -18.05 -14.37 0.54
CA ASN A 170 -19.20 -14.91 -0.20
C ASN A 170 -20.51 -14.09 -0.08
N GLN A 171 -20.45 -12.85 0.41
CA GLN A 171 -21.66 -12.03 0.56
C GLN A 171 -22.29 -11.70 -0.79
N LYS A 172 -23.61 -11.82 -0.90
CA LYS A 172 -24.38 -11.46 -2.09
C LYS A 172 -25.15 -10.17 -1.82
N LEU A 173 -24.94 -9.18 -2.68
CA LEU A 173 -25.62 -7.90 -2.62
C LEU A 173 -26.65 -7.84 -3.75
N GLU A 174 -27.89 -7.54 -3.39
CA GLU A 174 -29.04 -7.50 -4.28
C GLU A 174 -28.97 -6.32 -5.27
N PRO A 175 -29.58 -6.45 -6.46
CA PRO A 175 -29.61 -5.37 -7.44
C PRO A 175 -30.41 -4.17 -6.91
N ASN A 176 -30.16 -2.99 -7.48
CA ASN A 176 -30.89 -1.75 -7.16
C ASN A 176 -30.96 -1.49 -5.64
N SER A 177 -29.85 -1.68 -4.93
CA SER A 177 -29.80 -1.61 -3.47
C SER A 177 -28.58 -0.82 -3.00
N ILE A 178 -28.67 -0.25 -1.80
CA ILE A 178 -27.60 0.47 -1.13
C ILE A 178 -27.22 -0.33 0.11
N TYR A 179 -25.95 -0.67 0.24
CA TYR A 179 -25.36 -1.38 1.36
C TYR A 179 -24.42 -0.46 2.12
N SER A 180 -24.48 -0.46 3.46
CA SER A 180 -23.61 0.35 4.31
C SER A 180 -23.27 -0.38 5.61
N GLY A 181 -22.19 0.03 6.26
CA GLY A 181 -21.72 -0.50 7.54
C GLY A 181 -20.59 -1.53 7.44
N ASN A 182 -20.08 -1.91 8.61
CA ASN A 182 -19.06 -2.92 8.82
C ASN A 182 -19.57 -3.93 9.88
N PRO A 183 -20.19 -5.05 9.46
CA PRO A 183 -20.35 -5.52 8.08
C PRO A 183 -21.46 -4.78 7.30
N ALA A 184 -21.36 -4.81 5.97
CA ALA A 184 -22.26 -4.15 5.05
C ALA A 184 -23.63 -4.83 5.07
N LYS A 185 -24.67 -4.06 5.40
CA LYS A 185 -26.06 -4.50 5.39
C LYS A 185 -26.86 -3.63 4.44
N LYS A 186 -27.90 -4.21 3.82
CA LYS A 186 -28.81 -3.46 2.97
C LYS A 186 -29.46 -2.36 3.81
N TYR A 187 -29.18 -1.12 3.45
CA TYR A 187 -29.66 0.07 4.12
C TYR A 187 -30.90 0.64 3.40
N ALA A 188 -30.89 0.65 2.07
CA ALA A 188 -31.98 1.20 1.27
C ALA A 188 -32.07 0.50 -0.10
N THR A 189 -33.17 0.73 -0.80
CA THR A 189 -33.28 0.47 -2.24
C THR A 189 -32.70 1.66 -3.00
N HIS A 190 -31.90 1.38 -4.04
CA HIS A 190 -31.41 2.38 -4.96
C HIS A 190 -32.48 2.62 -6.03
N GLU A 191 -33.35 3.59 -5.77
CA GLU A 191 -34.25 4.10 -6.80
C GLU A 191 -33.46 5.02 -7.73
N ILE A 192 -33.49 4.74 -9.04
CA ILE A 192 -32.88 5.60 -10.06
C ILE A 192 -33.68 6.91 -10.07
N LEU A 193 -33.16 7.94 -9.40
CA LEU A 193 -33.82 9.23 -9.33
C LEU A 193 -34.00 9.81 -10.75
N PRO A 194 -35.24 10.05 -11.20
CA PRO A 194 -35.49 10.43 -12.60
C PRO A 194 -35.09 11.87 -12.92
N ASN A 195 -34.85 12.73 -11.92
CA ASN A 195 -34.67 14.16 -12.17
C ASN A 195 -33.54 14.80 -11.34
N LYS A 196 -32.36 14.94 -11.97
CA LYS A 196 -31.18 15.64 -11.44
C LYS A 196 -31.46 17.11 -11.03
N ASN A 197 -32.55 17.71 -11.54
CA ASN A 197 -32.93 19.08 -11.23
C ASN A 197 -33.67 19.24 -9.89
N GLU A 198 -34.28 18.17 -9.34
CA GLU A 198 -34.91 18.23 -8.01
C GLU A 198 -33.88 18.14 -6.88
N LEU A 199 -32.86 17.30 -7.03
CA LEU A 199 -31.73 17.19 -6.10
C LEU A 199 -30.97 18.52 -5.92
N LYS A 200 -30.82 19.30 -7.00
CA LYS A 200 -30.22 20.64 -6.94
C LYS A 200 -31.04 21.65 -6.14
N LYS A 201 -32.35 21.42 -5.95
CA LYS A 201 -33.21 22.28 -5.13
C LYS A 201 -33.17 21.90 -3.65
N THR A 202 -32.76 20.68 -3.30
CA THR A 202 -32.70 20.16 -1.91
C THR A 202 -31.35 20.37 -1.25
N ILE A 203 -30.27 20.48 -2.04
CA ILE A 203 -28.94 20.79 -1.53
C ILE A 203 -28.90 22.28 -1.21
N SER A 204 -28.78 22.63 0.08
CA SER A 204 -28.55 24.01 0.52
C SER A 204 -27.33 24.58 -0.19
N THR A 205 -27.48 25.75 -0.80
CA THR A 205 -26.40 26.48 -1.50
C THR A 205 -25.53 27.31 -0.57
N GLU A 206 -25.82 27.31 0.73
CA GLU A 206 -24.98 27.98 1.71
C GLU A 206 -23.78 27.10 2.03
N ASP A 207 -22.59 27.61 1.69
CA ASP A 207 -21.33 27.06 2.17
C ASP A 207 -21.23 27.33 3.68
N PRO A 208 -21.29 26.30 4.56
CA PRO A 208 -21.18 26.50 6.01
C PRO A 208 -19.80 27.05 6.42
N LEU A 209 -18.83 27.12 5.50
CA LEU A 209 -17.54 27.77 5.73
C LEU A 209 -17.60 29.30 5.67
N ASN A 210 -18.65 29.90 5.09
CA ASN A 210 -18.80 31.35 5.04
C ASN A 210 -19.16 32.00 6.40
N SER A 211 -19.44 31.19 7.42
CA SER A 211 -19.67 31.66 8.80
C SER A 211 -18.50 31.42 9.75
N LEU A 212 -17.38 30.88 9.28
CA LEU A 212 -16.18 30.71 10.11
C LEU A 212 -15.35 31.99 10.08
N GLU A 213 -15.35 32.72 11.19
CA GLU A 213 -14.49 33.88 11.36
C GLU A 213 -13.01 33.51 11.13
N LYS A 214 -12.31 34.32 10.31
CA LYS A 214 -10.85 34.29 10.14
C LYS A 214 -10.06 34.58 11.44
N SER A 215 -10.73 34.76 12.58
CA SER A 215 -10.16 35.14 13.87
C SER A 215 -9.41 33.99 14.57
N PHE A 216 -9.60 32.73 14.14
CA PHE A 216 -9.02 31.54 14.79
C PHE A 216 -7.59 31.18 14.41
N LEU A 217 -6.92 31.94 13.53
CA LEU A 217 -5.56 31.61 13.06
C LEU A 217 -4.57 32.69 13.49
N ARG A 218 -4.27 32.75 14.79
CA ARG A 218 -3.01 33.32 15.26
C ARG A 218 -2.17 32.18 15.82
N GLU A 219 -1.17 31.79 15.05
CA GLU A 219 -0.18 30.80 15.45
C GLU A 219 0.97 31.56 16.11
N GLU A 220 1.18 31.36 17.42
CA GLU A 220 2.38 31.86 18.08
C GLU A 220 3.56 30.97 17.67
N VAL A 221 4.55 31.58 17.01
CA VAL A 221 5.74 30.87 16.54
C VAL A 221 6.67 30.63 17.72
N LYS A 222 6.70 29.38 18.19
CA LYS A 222 7.59 28.93 19.27
C LYS A 222 8.96 28.52 18.75
N GLU A 223 9.98 28.74 19.58
CA GLU A 223 11.34 28.26 19.34
C GLU A 223 11.46 26.74 19.62
N LEU A 224 11.92 25.98 18.63
CA LEU A 224 12.05 24.52 18.69
C LEU A 224 13.42 24.10 19.25
N SER A 225 13.47 23.09 20.13
CA SER A 225 14.72 22.50 20.63
C SER A 225 15.53 21.80 19.53
N VAL A 226 14.88 21.37 18.45
CA VAL A 226 15.53 20.95 17.21
C VAL A 226 15.28 22.05 16.18
N PRO A 227 16.31 22.84 15.81
CA PRO A 227 16.11 23.94 14.89
C PRO A 227 15.63 23.47 13.51
N PHE A 228 14.71 24.21 12.89
CA PHE A 228 14.14 23.87 11.59
C PHE A 228 15.19 23.66 10.48
N HIS A 229 16.29 24.43 10.50
CA HIS A 229 17.39 24.24 9.55
C HIS A 229 18.01 22.85 9.63
N PHE A 230 17.96 22.17 10.78
CA PHE A 230 18.45 20.81 10.92
C PHE A 230 17.56 19.80 10.17
N TYR A 231 16.24 20.00 10.15
CA TYR A 231 15.32 19.22 9.32
C TYR A 231 15.67 19.36 7.83
N ILE A 232 15.91 20.60 7.38
CA ILE A 232 16.31 20.87 5.98
C ILE A 232 17.65 20.19 5.65
N ILE A 233 18.67 20.40 6.48
CA ILE A 233 20.02 19.85 6.25
C ILE A 233 19.98 18.33 6.19
N THR A 234 19.32 17.68 7.15
CA THR A 234 19.21 16.22 7.17
C THR A 234 18.39 15.70 5.98
N GLY A 235 17.32 16.39 5.60
CA GLY A 235 16.55 16.09 4.38
C GLY A 235 17.41 16.18 3.11
N ILE A 236 18.21 17.25 2.95
CA ILE A 236 19.12 17.42 1.81
C ILE A 236 20.17 16.31 1.76
N ILE A 237 20.72 15.91 2.90
CA ILE A 237 21.71 14.84 2.94
C ILE A 237 21.07 13.50 2.59
N ILE A 238 19.94 13.15 3.21
CA ILE A 238 19.27 11.87 2.96
C ILE A 238 18.79 11.78 1.51
N ILE A 239 18.13 12.82 1.00
CA ILE A 239 17.53 12.82 -0.34
C ILE A 239 18.56 13.17 -1.42
N GLY A 240 19.27 14.29 -1.26
CA GLY A 240 20.19 14.79 -2.28
C GLY A 240 21.46 13.95 -2.38
N PHE A 241 22.13 13.68 -1.26
CA PHE A 241 23.44 13.02 -1.31
C PHE A 241 23.33 11.53 -1.66
N SER A 242 22.16 10.92 -1.43
CA SER A 242 21.92 9.53 -1.84
C SER A 242 21.92 9.34 -3.36
N PHE A 243 21.84 10.41 -4.16
CA PHE A 243 21.97 10.35 -5.61
C PHE A 243 23.37 10.66 -6.13
N ILE A 244 24.27 11.26 -5.35
CA ILE A 244 25.58 11.75 -5.88
C ILE A 244 26.39 10.61 -6.48
N ILE A 245 26.66 9.55 -5.70
CA ILE A 245 27.48 8.45 -6.17
C ILE A 245 26.76 7.65 -7.28
N PRO A 246 25.47 7.28 -7.14
CA PRO A 246 24.72 6.70 -8.25
C PRO A 246 24.73 7.55 -9.52
N ALA A 247 24.65 8.88 -9.42
CA ALA A 247 24.67 9.78 -10.58
C ALA A 247 26.04 9.80 -11.25
N ILE A 248 27.14 9.80 -10.48
CA ILE A 248 28.50 9.70 -11.03
C ILE A 248 28.67 8.38 -11.78
N ILE A 249 28.27 7.26 -11.17
CA ILE A 249 28.36 5.93 -11.81
C ILE A 249 27.47 5.87 -13.06
N PHE A 250 26.26 6.42 -12.98
CA PHE A 250 25.35 6.54 -14.12
C PHE A 250 25.98 7.34 -15.25
N PHE A 251 26.58 8.49 -14.97
CA PHE A 251 27.25 9.33 -15.96
C PHE A 251 28.41 8.57 -16.63
N ILE A 252 29.29 7.95 -15.85
CA ILE A 252 30.42 7.17 -16.36
C ILE A 252 29.91 6.01 -17.23
N THR A 253 28.86 5.33 -16.81
CA THR A 253 28.32 4.17 -17.54
C THR A 253 27.58 4.60 -18.81
N LEU A 254 26.80 5.68 -18.75
CA LEU A 254 26.10 6.22 -19.90
C LEU A 254 27.08 6.66 -20.98
N PHE A 255 28.02 7.55 -20.65
CA PHE A 255 28.92 8.13 -21.65
C PHE A 255 30.14 7.27 -21.96
N GLY A 256 30.63 6.49 -20.99
CA GLY A 256 31.81 5.64 -21.17
C GLY A 256 31.51 4.26 -21.75
N TYR A 257 30.27 3.76 -21.62
CA TYR A 257 29.91 2.41 -22.07
C TYR A 257 28.65 2.37 -22.94
N ILE A 258 27.51 2.91 -22.51
CA ILE A 258 26.27 2.79 -23.29
C ILE A 258 26.37 3.56 -24.61
N THR A 259 26.80 4.82 -24.58
CA THR A 259 26.85 5.68 -25.78
C THR A 259 27.76 5.12 -26.88
N PRO A 260 29.03 4.75 -26.62
CA PRO A 260 29.91 4.24 -27.68
C PRO A 260 29.47 2.89 -28.26
N PHE A 261 28.85 2.04 -27.44
CA PHE A 261 28.49 0.67 -27.83
C PHE A 261 27.05 0.53 -28.31
N LEU A 262 26.20 1.55 -28.16
CA LEU A 262 24.79 1.50 -28.57
C LEU A 262 24.36 2.71 -29.39
N PHE A 263 24.69 3.94 -28.99
CA PHE A 263 24.12 5.15 -29.58
C PHE A 263 24.97 5.78 -30.69
N ASP A 264 26.30 5.65 -30.62
CA ASP A 264 27.19 6.18 -31.64
C ASP A 264 27.33 5.24 -32.86
N LEU A 265 26.79 4.03 -32.76
CA LEU A 265 26.82 3.06 -33.85
C LEU A 265 25.80 3.44 -34.94
N PRO A 266 26.18 3.40 -36.23
CA PRO A 266 25.24 3.66 -37.31
C PRO A 266 24.13 2.60 -37.32
N PHE A 267 22.89 3.02 -37.53
CA PHE A 267 21.77 2.11 -37.65
C PHE A 267 21.85 1.33 -38.98
N SER A 268 22.31 0.08 -38.91
CA SER A 268 22.53 -0.77 -40.09
C SER A 268 22.28 -2.25 -39.78
N LEU A 269 22.04 -3.06 -40.81
CA LEU A 269 21.85 -4.52 -40.69
C LEU A 269 23.05 -5.23 -40.05
N THR A 270 24.26 -4.74 -40.27
CA THR A 270 25.48 -5.29 -39.66
C THR A 270 25.55 -4.99 -38.16
N SER A 271 25.01 -3.85 -37.72
CA SER A 271 24.89 -3.53 -36.29
C SER A 271 24.04 -4.58 -35.56
N PHE A 272 22.94 -5.06 -36.16
CA PHE A 272 22.12 -6.14 -35.59
C PHE A 272 22.82 -7.50 -35.54
N LEU A 273 23.98 -7.69 -36.18
CA LEU A 273 24.75 -8.92 -36.06
C LEU A 273 25.85 -8.83 -34.99
N ASN A 274 26.02 -7.66 -34.37
CA ASN A 274 27.07 -7.44 -33.38
C ASN A 274 26.65 -7.98 -31.99
N PRO A 275 27.29 -9.03 -31.46
CA PRO A 275 26.94 -9.61 -30.16
C PRO A 275 27.12 -8.62 -29.00
N ASN A 276 28.02 -7.64 -29.13
CA ASN A 276 28.26 -6.64 -28.09
C ASN A 276 27.04 -5.76 -27.85
N ILE A 277 26.25 -5.45 -28.89
CA ILE A 277 25.03 -4.65 -28.73
C ILE A 277 24.03 -5.37 -27.85
N TYR A 278 23.79 -6.67 -28.11
CA TYR A 278 22.87 -7.48 -27.30
C TYR A 278 23.36 -7.65 -25.87
N LEU A 279 24.67 -7.82 -25.70
CA LEU A 279 25.28 -7.90 -24.38
C LEU A 279 25.09 -6.59 -23.59
N THR A 280 25.36 -5.44 -24.23
CA THR A 280 25.11 -4.11 -23.65
C THR A 280 23.63 -3.93 -23.31
N MET A 281 22.71 -4.25 -24.22
CA MET A 281 21.26 -4.18 -23.97
C MET A 281 20.81 -5.05 -22.80
N LEU A 282 21.42 -6.23 -22.61
CA LEU A 282 21.15 -7.12 -21.48
C LEU A 282 21.66 -6.55 -20.15
N PHE A 283 22.83 -5.90 -20.14
CA PHE A 283 23.42 -5.32 -18.94
C PHE A 283 22.77 -4.02 -18.50
N ILE A 284 22.20 -3.24 -19.43
CA ILE A 284 21.57 -1.95 -19.14
C ILE A 284 20.55 -2.05 -17.98
N PRO A 285 19.54 -2.94 -18.03
CA PRO A 285 18.60 -3.09 -16.91
C PRO A 285 19.28 -3.45 -15.59
N ILE A 286 20.29 -4.33 -15.61
CA ILE A 286 21.02 -4.77 -14.42
C ILE A 286 21.75 -3.59 -13.78
N ILE A 287 22.41 -2.77 -14.60
CA ILE A 287 23.10 -1.55 -14.17
C ILE A 287 22.10 -0.57 -13.54
N PHE A 288 20.98 -0.30 -14.19
CA PHE A 288 19.96 0.63 -13.66
C PHE A 288 19.37 0.14 -12.34
N VAL A 289 19.08 -1.15 -12.23
CA VAL A 289 18.65 -1.77 -10.97
C VAL A 289 19.73 -1.60 -9.90
N GLY A 290 20.99 -1.88 -10.22
CA GLY A 290 22.12 -1.72 -9.30
C GLY A 290 22.29 -0.27 -8.81
N LEU A 291 22.21 0.70 -9.72
CA LEU A 291 22.27 2.13 -9.41
C LEU A 291 21.16 2.56 -8.45
N TYR A 292 19.93 2.09 -8.71
CA TYR A 292 18.79 2.41 -7.86
C TYR A 292 18.88 1.73 -6.49
N LEU A 293 19.34 0.47 -6.41
CA LEU A 293 19.62 -0.20 -5.14
C LEU A 293 20.73 0.52 -4.35
N PHE A 294 21.72 1.08 -5.03
CA PHE A 294 22.77 1.87 -4.40
C PHE A 294 22.25 3.20 -3.85
N HIS A 295 21.34 3.86 -4.57
CA HIS A 295 20.59 5.00 -4.06
C HIS A 295 19.83 4.64 -2.78
N LEU A 296 19.01 3.57 -2.81
CA LEU A 296 18.26 3.10 -1.63
C LEU A 296 19.17 2.78 -0.44
N PHE A 297 20.33 2.18 -0.70
CA PHE A 297 21.34 1.91 0.32
C PHE A 297 21.81 3.20 1.01
N PHE A 298 22.14 4.25 0.25
CA PHE A 298 22.55 5.54 0.84
C PHE A 298 21.43 6.25 1.57
N VAL A 299 20.19 6.16 1.08
CA VAL A 299 19.01 6.65 1.82
C VAL A 299 18.97 6.01 3.20
N ALA A 300 19.04 4.68 3.28
CA ALA A 300 19.03 3.95 4.55
C ALA A 300 20.26 4.27 5.42
N LEU A 301 21.45 4.43 4.83
CA LEU A 301 22.69 4.75 5.53
C LEU A 301 22.65 6.13 6.19
N PHE A 302 22.25 7.16 5.44
CA PHE A 302 22.15 8.52 5.97
C PHE A 302 21.03 8.63 6.99
N THR A 303 19.87 8.02 6.74
CA THR A 303 18.79 7.97 7.72
C THR A 303 19.27 7.30 9.00
N LYS A 304 19.94 6.15 8.93
CA LYS A 304 20.46 5.45 10.12
C LYS A 304 21.37 6.33 10.97
N PHE A 305 22.25 7.11 10.35
CA PHE A 305 23.15 8.01 11.05
C PHE A 305 22.38 9.06 11.85
N PHE A 306 21.45 9.79 11.22
CA PHE A 306 20.67 10.83 11.89
C PHE A 306 19.63 10.26 12.85
N TYR A 307 19.01 9.13 12.51
CA TYR A 307 18.04 8.44 13.35
C TYR A 307 18.68 8.00 14.66
N LYS A 308 19.90 7.43 14.62
CA LYS A 308 20.64 7.06 15.84
C LYS A 308 20.84 8.26 16.75
N LEU A 309 21.26 9.40 16.21
CA LEU A 309 21.44 10.63 16.98
C LEU A 309 20.12 11.16 17.57
N ALA A 310 19.02 11.04 16.82
CA ALA A 310 17.70 11.46 17.25
C ALA A 310 17.14 10.55 18.34
N ASP A 311 17.33 9.23 18.21
CA ASP A 311 16.79 8.22 19.10
C ASP A 311 17.54 8.19 20.45
N GLU A 312 18.87 8.38 20.44
CA GLU A 312 19.67 8.52 21.68
C GLU A 312 19.33 9.78 22.49
N ARG A 313 18.81 10.82 21.83
CA ARG A 313 18.48 12.12 22.45
C ARG A 313 16.98 12.34 22.67
N GLY A 314 16.15 11.47 22.10
CA GLY A 314 14.70 11.62 22.04
C GLY A 314 13.96 11.05 23.24
N ALA A 315 12.64 11.19 23.18
CA ALA A 315 11.71 10.65 24.17
C ALA A 315 11.88 9.13 24.34
N SER A 316 12.06 8.67 25.58
CA SER A 316 11.83 7.28 25.96
C SER A 316 10.37 6.88 25.72
N GLN A 317 10.04 5.60 25.72
CA GLN A 317 8.62 5.22 25.66
C GLN A 317 7.90 5.71 26.94
N GLY A 318 6.73 6.34 26.80
CA GLY A 318 6.01 6.96 27.91
C GLY A 318 4.84 7.85 27.46
N ILE A 319 4.24 8.53 28.42
CA ILE A 319 3.20 9.54 28.19
C ILE A 319 3.83 10.90 28.49
N TYR A 320 3.71 11.81 27.54
CA TYR A 320 4.30 13.15 27.60
C TYR A 320 3.21 14.20 27.61
N ASP A 321 3.35 15.21 28.46
CA ASP A 321 2.56 16.42 28.31
C ASP A 321 2.94 17.12 27.01
N ARG A 322 1.96 17.42 26.18
CA ARG A 322 2.08 18.07 24.87
C ARG A 322 1.57 19.51 24.99
N ASN A 323 2.14 20.26 25.94
CA ASN A 323 1.97 21.70 25.95
C ASN A 323 2.71 22.31 24.74
N LEU A 324 1.94 22.83 23.78
CA LEU A 324 2.51 23.42 22.56
C LEU A 324 3.20 24.76 22.83
N ASP A 325 2.92 25.43 23.94
CA ASP A 325 3.48 26.74 24.28
C ASP A 325 4.91 26.61 24.88
N GLU A 326 5.26 25.46 25.46
CA GLU A 326 6.54 25.26 26.17
C GLU A 326 7.51 24.31 25.45
N SER A 327 8.77 24.71 25.24
CA SER A 327 9.74 23.89 24.51
C SER A 327 10.05 22.59 25.25
N SER A 328 9.84 21.45 24.59
CA SER A 328 10.10 20.13 25.16
C SER A 328 11.07 19.38 24.26
N LYS A 329 12.29 19.16 24.75
CA LYS A 329 13.31 18.38 24.04
C LYS A 329 12.80 17.00 23.64
N ALA A 330 12.02 16.34 24.51
CA ALA A 330 11.45 15.03 24.24
C ALA A 330 10.50 15.06 23.05
N LEU A 331 9.60 16.05 22.99
CA LEU A 331 8.62 16.24 21.93
C LEU A 331 9.29 16.65 20.61
N ASP A 332 10.26 17.57 20.65
CA ASP A 332 10.95 18.08 19.47
C ASP A 332 11.80 16.99 18.80
N TYR A 333 12.49 16.16 19.58
CA TYR A 333 13.23 15.00 19.05
C TYR A 333 12.29 13.87 18.59
N TYR A 334 11.10 13.73 19.20
CA TYR A 334 10.05 12.83 18.69
C TYR A 334 9.59 13.25 17.28
N HIS A 335 9.31 14.55 17.07
CA HIS A 335 8.94 15.08 15.77
C HIS A 335 10.07 14.93 14.75
N PHE A 336 11.30 15.20 15.17
CA PHE A 336 12.48 15.04 14.33
C PHE A 336 12.69 13.59 13.89
N ARG A 337 12.58 12.62 14.81
CA ARG A 337 12.63 11.19 14.46
C ARG A 337 11.54 10.79 13.48
N SER A 338 10.33 11.28 13.68
CA SER A 338 9.20 11.02 12.79
C SER A 338 9.47 11.58 11.39
N PHE A 339 10.05 12.78 11.29
CA PHE A 339 10.48 13.37 10.02
C PHE A 339 11.52 12.52 9.29
N LEU A 340 12.56 12.04 10.01
CA LEU A 340 13.64 11.25 9.42
C LEU A 340 13.15 9.95 8.76
N MET A 341 12.04 9.37 9.24
CA MET A 341 11.46 8.13 8.71
C MET A 341 10.54 8.33 7.50
N LYS A 342 10.03 9.55 7.23
CA LYS A 342 9.05 9.79 6.16
C LYS A 342 9.56 9.42 4.77
N TYR A 343 10.68 10.03 4.37
CA TYR A 343 11.27 9.80 3.05
C TYR A 343 11.78 8.36 2.83
N PRO A 344 12.55 7.74 3.75
CA PRO A 344 13.10 6.42 3.50
C PRO A 344 11.97 5.36 3.41
N ILE A 345 10.97 5.37 4.31
CA ILE A 345 9.80 4.48 4.18
C ILE A 345 9.10 4.70 2.84
N PHE A 346 8.88 5.96 2.43
CA PHE A 346 8.31 6.27 1.13
C PHE A 346 9.15 5.71 -0.03
N ALA A 347 10.46 5.93 -0.01
CA ALA A 347 11.39 5.52 -1.06
C ALA A 347 11.40 4.00 -1.23
N PHE A 348 11.41 3.24 -0.13
CA PHE A 348 11.40 1.77 -0.19
C PHE A 348 10.02 1.21 -0.52
N SER A 349 8.95 1.69 0.14
CA SER A 349 7.58 1.19 -0.09
C SER A 349 7.08 1.47 -1.51
N ARG A 350 7.45 2.62 -2.10
CA ARG A 350 7.11 2.99 -3.48
C ARG A 350 8.12 2.51 -4.52
N SER A 351 9.23 1.90 -4.10
CA SER A 351 10.18 1.31 -5.03
C SER A 351 9.59 0.09 -5.75
N PRO A 352 10.21 -0.38 -6.84
CA PRO A 352 9.89 -1.70 -7.40
C PRO A 352 10.36 -2.88 -6.52
N PHE A 353 11.04 -2.60 -5.40
CA PHE A 353 11.60 -3.56 -4.46
C PHE A 353 11.02 -3.39 -3.04
N PRO A 354 9.69 -3.34 -2.85
CA PRO A 354 9.07 -2.99 -1.56
C PRO A 354 9.42 -3.97 -0.44
N TRP A 355 9.80 -5.22 -0.76
CA TRP A 355 10.26 -6.20 0.23
C TRP A 355 11.56 -5.81 0.94
N LEU A 356 12.31 -4.83 0.41
CA LEU A 356 13.50 -4.28 1.06
C LEU A 356 13.16 -3.37 2.25
N LEU A 357 11.91 -2.94 2.42
CA LEU A 357 11.44 -2.18 3.59
C LEU A 357 11.81 -2.90 4.91
N ASN A 358 11.67 -4.22 4.94
CA ASN A 358 12.08 -5.02 6.09
C ASN A 358 13.57 -4.91 6.41
N TRP A 359 14.41 -4.86 5.38
CA TRP A 359 15.85 -4.68 5.54
C TRP A 359 16.16 -3.26 6.01
N GLU A 360 15.53 -2.25 5.42
CA GLU A 360 15.69 -0.84 5.77
C GLU A 360 15.41 -0.59 7.25
N LEU A 361 14.21 -0.97 7.72
CA LEU A 361 13.79 -0.75 9.11
C LEU A 361 14.73 -1.44 10.12
N ARG A 362 15.17 -2.66 9.82
CA ARG A 362 16.19 -3.35 10.64
C ARG A 362 17.55 -2.68 10.57
N PHE A 363 17.95 -2.21 9.40
CA PHE A 363 19.26 -1.61 9.17
C PHE A 363 19.39 -0.27 9.90
N ILE A 364 18.33 0.56 9.85
CA ILE A 364 18.18 1.82 10.60
C ILE A 364 18.13 1.56 12.11
N LYS A 365 17.68 0.35 12.52
CA LYS A 365 17.38 -0.04 13.91
C LYS A 365 16.16 0.69 14.48
N SER A 366 15.23 1.09 13.63
CA SER A 366 13.96 1.68 14.08
C SER A 366 12.98 0.61 14.57
N ASN A 367 13.08 -0.62 14.07
CA ASN A 367 12.15 -1.73 14.36
C ASN A 367 12.91 -3.06 14.44
N LYS A 368 12.37 -4.02 15.19
CA LYS A 368 12.74 -5.44 15.09
C LYS A 368 11.77 -6.14 14.14
N ILE A 369 12.29 -6.85 13.16
CA ILE A 369 11.47 -7.57 12.17
C ILE A 369 12.02 -8.98 12.01
N GLY A 370 11.27 -9.97 12.47
CA GLY A 370 11.63 -11.38 12.35
C GLY A 370 11.70 -11.86 10.90
N LYS A 371 12.40 -12.97 10.69
CA LYS A 371 12.56 -13.60 9.37
C LYS A 371 11.21 -14.10 8.85
N GLY A 372 11.00 -13.96 7.54
CA GLY A 372 9.78 -14.43 6.89
C GLY A 372 8.57 -13.49 7.02
N THR A 373 8.71 -12.41 7.79
CA THR A 373 7.66 -11.39 7.92
C THR A 373 7.47 -10.62 6.61
N VAL A 374 6.23 -10.37 6.24
CA VAL A 374 5.84 -9.67 5.02
C VAL A 374 5.06 -8.42 5.41
N LEU A 375 5.50 -7.27 4.91
CA LEU A 375 4.80 -6.00 5.02
C LEU A 375 4.38 -5.60 3.61
N GLU A 376 3.09 -5.50 3.38
CA GLU A 376 2.53 -4.99 2.11
C GLU A 376 2.60 -3.46 2.08
N GLU A 377 1.84 -2.81 1.21
CA GLU A 377 1.79 -1.35 1.13
C GLU A 377 1.13 -0.76 2.39
N THR A 378 1.96 -0.38 3.36
CA THR A 378 1.57 0.10 4.68
C THR A 378 2.52 1.18 5.18
N PHE A 379 2.03 2.05 6.07
CA PHE A 379 2.86 3.00 6.79
C PHE A 379 3.27 2.40 8.15
N VAL A 380 4.58 2.19 8.33
CA VAL A 380 5.13 1.57 9.54
C VAL A 380 5.85 2.62 10.36
N HIS A 381 5.42 2.83 11.59
CA HIS A 381 6.13 3.71 12.53
C HIS A 381 7.36 3.01 13.10
N SER A 382 8.26 3.75 13.76
CA SER A 382 9.34 3.11 14.52
C SER A 382 8.77 2.34 15.73
N HIS A 383 9.56 1.49 16.38
CA HIS A 383 9.15 0.76 17.59
C HIS A 383 7.92 -0.14 17.41
N ILE A 384 7.65 -0.56 16.17
CA ILE A 384 6.68 -1.61 15.88
C ILE A 384 7.48 -2.88 15.62
N ASP A 385 7.53 -3.74 16.63
CA ASP A 385 8.34 -4.95 16.63
C ASP A 385 7.52 -6.15 16.16
N PHE A 386 7.99 -6.82 15.11
CA PHE A 386 7.39 -8.01 14.53
C PHE A 386 8.25 -9.25 14.82
N GLY A 387 7.58 -10.33 15.21
CA GLY A 387 8.11 -11.68 15.27
C GLY A 387 8.39 -12.25 13.87
N ARG A 388 8.55 -13.57 13.80
CA ARG A 388 8.83 -14.33 12.58
C ARG A 388 7.54 -14.68 11.85
N ASN A 389 7.61 -14.70 10.52
CA ASN A 389 6.51 -15.07 9.62
C ASN A 389 5.20 -14.28 9.88
N CYS A 390 5.29 -13.04 10.34
CA CYS A 390 4.11 -12.20 10.49
C CYS A 390 3.67 -11.65 9.12
N TYR A 391 2.41 -11.25 9.00
CA TYR A 391 1.88 -10.60 7.81
C TYR A 391 1.21 -9.28 8.21
N LEU A 392 1.55 -8.19 7.54
CA LEU A 392 0.85 -6.91 7.64
C LEU A 392 0.30 -6.54 6.26
N GLY A 393 -1.03 -6.54 6.16
CA GLY A 393 -1.77 -6.33 4.92
C GLY A 393 -1.79 -4.88 4.44
N THR A 394 -2.30 -4.71 3.22
CA THR A 394 -2.40 -3.42 2.53
C THR A 394 -3.22 -2.41 3.32
N SER A 395 -2.74 -1.17 3.38
CA SER A 395 -3.40 -0.03 4.02
C SER A 395 -3.65 -0.19 5.52
N SER A 396 -3.01 -1.14 6.18
CA SER A 396 -3.02 -1.25 7.63
C SER A 396 -2.20 -0.12 8.26
N HIS A 397 -2.50 0.22 9.51
CA HIS A 397 -1.80 1.29 10.21
C HIS A 397 -1.60 0.92 11.68
N ILE A 398 -0.35 0.62 12.02
CA ILE A 398 0.07 0.37 13.40
C ILE A 398 0.91 1.56 13.86
N THR A 399 0.46 2.22 14.92
CA THR A 399 1.10 3.42 15.45
C THR A 399 1.67 3.17 16.83
N ASN A 400 2.85 3.75 17.06
CA ASN A 400 3.49 3.82 18.37
C ASN A 400 3.11 5.09 19.14
N HIS A 401 2.27 5.96 18.56
CA HIS A 401 1.84 7.18 19.22
C HIS A 401 0.36 7.51 18.98
N LEU A 402 -0.19 8.26 19.93
CA LEU A 402 -1.51 8.87 19.85
C LEU A 402 -1.49 10.18 20.63
N VAL A 403 -2.08 11.23 20.07
CA VAL A 403 -2.33 12.49 20.78
C VAL A 403 -3.72 12.42 21.38
N ASP A 404 -3.80 12.54 22.70
CA ASP A 404 -5.02 12.47 23.48
C ASP A 404 -5.32 13.85 24.07
N GLY A 405 -6.40 14.50 23.64
CA GLY A 405 -6.90 15.71 24.27
C GLY A 405 -7.90 15.36 25.37
N VAL A 406 -7.57 15.64 26.63
CA VAL A 406 -8.48 15.43 27.76
C VAL A 406 -8.52 16.69 28.62
N TYR A 407 -9.69 17.34 28.67
CA TYR A 407 -9.99 18.51 29.53
C TYR A 407 -8.96 19.66 29.49
N GLY A 408 -8.54 20.07 28.29
CA GLY A 408 -7.61 21.20 28.12
C GLY A 408 -6.12 20.84 28.29
N SER A 409 -5.80 19.58 28.58
CA SER A 409 -4.44 19.04 28.47
C SER A 409 -4.34 18.14 27.23
N GLU A 410 -3.29 18.34 26.44
CA GLU A 410 -2.95 17.43 25.34
C GLU A 410 -1.81 16.53 25.81
N ASN A 411 -2.00 15.22 25.74
CA ASN A 411 -0.94 14.26 26.06
C ASN A 411 -0.53 13.51 24.80
N LEU A 412 0.77 13.30 24.62
CA LEU A 412 1.33 12.40 23.63
C LEU A 412 1.64 11.05 24.31
N THR A 413 0.82 10.04 24.03
CA THR A 413 1.19 8.65 24.31
C THR A 413 2.22 8.23 23.25
N PHE A 414 3.42 7.82 23.65
CA PHE A 414 4.46 7.29 22.77
C PHE A 414 4.98 5.95 23.30
N ILE A 415 4.38 4.85 22.87
CA ILE A 415 4.71 3.49 23.32
C ILE A 415 4.62 2.55 22.11
N GLY A 416 5.65 1.73 21.93
CA GLY A 416 5.76 0.79 20.82
C GLY A 416 4.67 -0.28 20.82
N VAL A 417 4.63 -1.06 19.74
CA VAL A 417 3.70 -2.19 19.58
C VAL A 417 4.52 -3.45 19.35
N SER A 418 4.11 -4.56 19.97
CA SER A 418 4.73 -5.86 19.76
C SER A 418 3.76 -6.85 19.12
N ILE A 419 4.24 -7.55 18.09
CA ILE A 419 3.46 -8.52 17.32
C ILE A 419 4.27 -9.81 17.27
N ASP A 420 3.79 -10.87 17.92
CA ASP A 420 4.52 -12.12 18.07
C ASP A 420 4.39 -13.03 16.81
N ASP A 421 5.17 -14.13 16.80
CA ASP A 421 5.36 -15.04 15.68
C ASP A 421 4.05 -15.53 15.01
N ASN A 422 4.08 -15.62 13.68
CA ASN A 422 3.02 -16.11 12.79
C ASN A 422 1.68 -15.37 12.92
N SER A 423 1.69 -14.11 13.38
CA SER A 423 0.49 -13.29 13.47
C SER A 423 0.17 -12.62 12.13
N VAL A 424 -1.12 -12.57 11.80
CA VAL A 424 -1.65 -12.05 10.53
C VAL A 424 -2.51 -10.84 10.83
N LEU A 425 -2.09 -9.67 10.36
CA LEU A 425 -2.87 -8.45 10.40
C LEU A 425 -3.32 -8.17 8.96
N ASN A 426 -4.59 -8.43 8.66
CA ASN A 426 -5.12 -8.25 7.30
C ASN A 426 -5.21 -6.77 6.91
N SER A 427 -5.78 -6.49 5.75
CA SER A 427 -5.89 -5.13 5.21
C SER A 427 -6.70 -4.20 6.10
N ILE A 428 -6.29 -2.92 6.15
CA ILE A 428 -6.96 -1.85 6.91
C ILE A 428 -7.06 -2.17 8.41
N THR A 429 -6.18 -3.02 8.97
CA THR A 429 -6.15 -3.23 10.42
C THR A 429 -5.47 -2.06 11.12
N GLY A 430 -5.99 -1.67 12.28
CA GLY A 430 -5.43 -0.62 13.12
C GLY A 430 -4.72 -1.20 14.36
N GLY A 431 -3.66 -0.54 14.81
CA GLY A 431 -2.97 -0.87 16.05
C GLY A 431 -2.58 0.38 16.81
N LEU A 432 -3.10 0.53 18.03
CA LEU A 432 -2.84 1.69 18.89
C LEU A 432 -1.63 1.47 19.82
N PRO A 433 -1.04 2.56 20.38
CA PRO A 433 0.20 2.49 21.14
C PRO A 433 0.14 1.52 22.32
N GLY A 434 1.24 0.81 22.57
CA GLY A 434 1.34 -0.17 23.66
C GLY A 434 0.59 -1.47 23.45
N THR A 435 0.04 -1.71 22.25
CA THR A 435 -0.60 -2.99 21.92
C THR A 435 0.41 -4.14 21.93
N GLU A 436 0.00 -5.28 22.50
CA GLU A 436 0.72 -6.55 22.46
C GLU A 436 -0.15 -7.60 21.75
N ILE A 437 0.33 -8.16 20.64
CA ILE A 437 -0.36 -9.21 19.87
C ILE A 437 0.35 -10.54 20.04
N GLY A 438 -0.35 -11.52 20.62
CA GLY A 438 0.14 -12.88 20.85
C GLY A 438 0.30 -13.71 19.58
N LYS A 439 0.97 -14.85 19.71
CA LYS A 439 1.37 -15.74 18.60
C LYS A 439 0.17 -16.32 17.85
N ASN A 440 0.35 -16.55 16.56
CA ASN A 440 -0.64 -17.18 15.67
C ASN A 440 -2.02 -16.49 15.72
N SER A 441 -2.05 -15.17 15.96
CA SER A 441 -3.28 -14.41 16.02
C SER A 441 -3.59 -13.76 14.68
N THR A 442 -4.85 -13.78 14.28
CA THR A 442 -5.33 -13.16 13.04
C THR A 442 -6.25 -12.00 13.38
N LEU A 443 -5.87 -10.79 13.00
CA LEU A 443 -6.78 -9.65 12.92
C LEU A 443 -7.38 -9.64 11.52
N LEU A 444 -8.69 -9.82 11.45
CA LEU A 444 -9.46 -9.73 10.22
C LEU A 444 -9.50 -8.27 9.71
N PRO A 445 -9.84 -8.05 8.44
CA PRO A 445 -9.85 -6.71 7.88
C PRO A 445 -10.69 -5.70 8.68
N SER A 446 -10.20 -4.46 8.76
CA SER A 446 -10.76 -3.38 9.58
C SER A 446 -10.78 -3.62 11.10
N CYS A 447 -10.19 -4.71 11.60
CA CYS A 447 -10.01 -4.95 13.03
C CYS A 447 -8.99 -3.95 13.61
N THR A 448 -9.34 -3.29 14.71
CA THR A 448 -8.50 -2.25 15.31
C THR A 448 -8.41 -2.41 16.83
N THR A 449 -7.19 -2.35 17.36
CA THR A 449 -6.96 -2.43 18.82
C THR A 449 -7.14 -1.07 19.51
N ILE A 450 -7.26 -1.10 20.84
CA ILE A 450 -7.19 0.11 21.67
C ILE A 450 -5.78 0.33 22.24
N LYS A 451 -5.53 1.46 22.91
CA LYS A 451 -4.25 1.68 23.61
C LYS A 451 -4.04 0.58 24.66
N PHE A 452 -2.81 0.08 24.74
CA PHE A 452 -2.40 -0.95 25.72
C PHE A 452 -3.18 -2.26 25.62
N ASP A 453 -3.79 -2.53 24.47
CA ASP A 453 -4.57 -3.74 24.25
C ASP A 453 -3.69 -4.99 24.27
N LYS A 454 -4.23 -6.10 24.79
CA LYS A 454 -3.54 -7.38 24.89
C LYS A 454 -4.31 -8.43 24.13
N ILE A 455 -3.94 -8.58 22.86
CA ILE A 455 -4.53 -9.59 21.99
C ILE A 455 -3.89 -10.93 22.32
N GLY A 456 -4.71 -11.88 22.79
CA GLY A 456 -4.29 -13.25 23.10
C GLY A 456 -3.69 -14.00 21.91
N SER A 457 -3.15 -15.20 22.16
CA SER A 457 -2.59 -16.08 21.12
C SER A 457 -3.66 -17.03 20.52
N ASN A 458 -3.41 -17.54 19.32
CA ASN A 458 -4.26 -18.52 18.60
C ASN A 458 -5.73 -18.07 18.51
N GLY A 459 -5.96 -16.80 18.19
CA GLY A 459 -7.30 -16.24 18.06
C GLY A 459 -7.52 -15.53 16.73
N ILE A 460 -8.77 -15.51 16.28
CA ILE A 460 -9.23 -14.69 15.17
C ILE A 460 -10.03 -13.52 15.77
N TYR A 461 -9.69 -12.30 15.37
CA TYR A 461 -10.20 -11.07 15.96
C TYR A 461 -10.81 -10.17 14.89
N ALA A 462 -11.94 -9.52 15.20
CA ALA A 462 -12.56 -8.53 14.31
C ALA A 462 -13.14 -7.34 15.10
N GLY A 463 -13.48 -6.27 14.38
CA GLY A 463 -14.17 -5.11 14.91
C GLY A 463 -13.26 -4.07 15.57
N PHE A 464 -13.89 -3.03 16.11
CA PHE A 464 -13.27 -1.99 16.92
C PHE A 464 -14.16 -1.71 18.15
N PRO A 465 -13.65 -1.91 19.38
CA PRO A 465 -12.35 -2.49 19.71
C PRO A 465 -12.24 -3.97 19.25
N ALA A 466 -11.02 -4.42 19.02
CA ALA A 466 -10.73 -5.79 18.58
C ALA A 466 -11.34 -6.83 19.55
N LYS A 467 -12.23 -7.69 19.04
CA LYS A 467 -12.87 -8.75 19.81
C LYS A 467 -12.52 -10.12 19.23
N LYS A 468 -12.18 -11.08 20.09
CA LYS A 468 -11.99 -12.47 19.69
C LYS A 468 -13.33 -13.05 19.23
N LEU A 469 -13.35 -13.66 18.05
CA LEU A 469 -14.53 -14.30 17.50
C LEU A 469 -14.68 -15.74 18.02
N THR A 470 -15.94 -16.16 18.17
CA THR A 470 -16.36 -17.55 18.36
C THR A 470 -16.31 -18.31 17.05
N LYS A 471 -16.38 -19.66 17.11
CA LYS A 471 -16.37 -20.52 15.91
C LYS A 471 -17.51 -20.19 14.93
N ASP A 472 -18.70 -19.91 15.46
CA ASP A 472 -19.86 -19.55 14.64
C ASP A 472 -19.68 -18.17 13.98
N GLU A 473 -19.19 -17.16 14.74
CA GLU A 473 -18.87 -15.84 14.19
C GLU A 473 -17.76 -15.92 13.11
N ILE A 474 -16.77 -16.81 13.28
CA ILE A 474 -15.74 -17.08 12.26
C ILE A 474 -16.37 -17.68 11.00
N GLY A 475 -17.21 -18.70 11.16
CA GLY A 475 -17.91 -19.34 10.04
C GLY A 475 -18.79 -18.36 9.27
N GLU A 476 -19.50 -17.47 9.96
CA GLU A 476 -20.30 -16.40 9.35
C GLU A 476 -19.42 -15.40 8.58
N TYR A 477 -18.37 -14.87 9.23
CA TYR A 477 -17.48 -13.88 8.61
C TYR A 477 -16.77 -14.44 7.36
N LEU A 478 -16.31 -15.69 7.45
CA LEU A 478 -15.57 -16.38 6.40
C LEU A 478 -16.48 -17.10 5.38
N GLY A 479 -17.81 -16.90 5.46
CA GLY A 479 -18.77 -17.45 4.51
C GLY A 479 -18.73 -18.97 4.40
N GLY A 480 -18.38 -19.66 5.49
CA GLY A 480 -18.25 -21.12 5.58
C GLY A 480 -17.01 -21.73 4.93
N GLU A 481 -16.06 -20.93 4.40
CA GLU A 481 -14.87 -21.46 3.72
C GLU A 481 -13.85 -22.06 4.71
N TYR A 482 -13.80 -21.55 5.94
CA TYR A 482 -12.88 -21.97 6.99
C TYR A 482 -13.50 -21.75 8.37
N ASP A 483 -13.31 -22.69 9.29
CA ASP A 483 -13.93 -22.68 10.62
C ASP A 483 -12.98 -22.24 11.75
N GLY A 484 -11.73 -21.90 11.42
CA GLY A 484 -10.74 -21.38 12.36
C GLY A 484 -9.85 -22.42 13.03
N GLU A 485 -9.93 -23.70 12.65
CA GLU A 485 -9.13 -24.81 13.20
C GLU A 485 -8.03 -25.35 12.25
#